data_AF-A0AAI8YPR7-F1
#
_entry.id   AF-A0AAI8YPR7-F1
#
_cell.length_a   1.000
_cell.length_b   1.000
_cell.length_c   1.000
_cell.angle_alpha   90.00
_cell.angle_beta   90.00
_cell.angle_gamma   90.00
#
_symmetry.space_group_name_H-M   'P 1'
#
loop_
_entity.id
_entity.type
_entity.pdbx_description
1 polymer ?
#
loop_
_entity_poly.entity_id
_entity_poly.type
_entity_poly.pdbx_seq_one_letter_code
_entity_poly.pdbx_strand_id
1 'polypeptide(L)'
;MMTPNTDRTIFSRPKDWERFNAKFQTQAVAFDLWDYINPKDRVAWPTQPKEPSYANYPKKLGRGTRTSSSITVGGEEEPVDLNKTPTNTMEMTQIGRSAYIQDWNHYTHKSREYTEHRKNVKSMTD
;
A
#
# COMPACT_ATOMS: atom_id res chain seq x y z
N MET A 1 -28.36 26.88 -1.40
CA MET A 1 -28.16 25.42 -1.43
C MET A 1 -27.86 25.03 -2.87
N MET A 2 -26.68 24.48 -3.17
CA MET A 2 -26.32 23.99 -4.51
C MET A 2 -26.67 22.49 -4.57
N THR A 3 -27.67 22.15 -5.37
CA THR A 3 -27.98 20.76 -5.68
C THR A 3 -26.90 20.20 -6.61
N PRO A 4 -26.33 19.01 -6.34
CA PRO A 4 -25.43 18.36 -7.29
C PRO A 4 -26.27 17.99 -8.51
N ASN A 5 -26.00 18.66 -9.64
CA ASN A 5 -26.59 18.29 -10.92
C ASN A 5 -25.87 17.01 -11.40
N THR A 6 -26.42 15.84 -11.06
CA THR A 6 -25.96 14.57 -11.59
C THR A 6 -26.49 14.44 -13.03
N ASP A 7 -25.87 15.22 -13.92
CA ASP A 7 -26.22 15.29 -15.33
C ASP A 7 -25.90 13.92 -15.97
N ARG A 8 -26.92 13.07 -16.07
CA ARG A 8 -26.82 11.69 -16.54
C ARG A 8 -26.41 11.72 -18.01
N THR A 9 -25.10 11.67 -18.25
CA THR A 9 -24.55 11.80 -19.60
C THR A 9 -24.80 10.49 -20.36
N ILE A 10 -25.83 10.47 -21.20
CA ILE A 10 -26.18 9.29 -22.01
C ILE A 10 -25.31 9.28 -23.27
N PHE A 11 -24.32 8.39 -23.33
CA PHE A 11 -23.48 8.19 -24.52
C PHE A 11 -24.20 7.33 -25.57
N SER A 12 -25.15 7.93 -26.28
CA SER A 12 -25.99 7.21 -27.26
C SER A 12 -25.53 7.41 -28.71
N ARG A 13 -24.85 8.52 -29.01
CA ARG A 13 -24.43 8.86 -30.38
C ARG A 13 -22.91 8.75 -30.52
N PRO A 14 -22.38 8.46 -31.73
CA PRO A 14 -20.94 8.44 -31.98
C PRO A 14 -20.22 9.74 -31.55
N LYS A 15 -20.86 10.90 -31.76
CA LYS A 15 -20.33 12.20 -31.33
C LYS A 15 -20.19 12.34 -29.81
N ASP A 16 -21.03 11.67 -29.03
CA ASP A 16 -20.95 11.69 -27.57
C ASP A 16 -19.70 10.94 -27.10
N TRP A 17 -19.38 9.82 -27.78
CA TRP A 17 -18.16 9.04 -27.54
C TRP A 17 -16.89 9.80 -27.95
N GLU A 18 -16.91 10.53 -29.06
CA GLU A 18 -15.79 11.39 -29.47
C GLU A 18 -15.50 12.48 -28.43
N ARG A 19 -16.56 13.15 -27.95
CA ARG A 19 -16.45 14.18 -26.91
C ARG A 19 -15.95 13.61 -25.59
N PHE A 20 -16.43 12.43 -25.20
CA PHE A 20 -15.93 11.71 -24.04
C PHE A 20 -14.44 11.38 -24.20
N ASN A 21 -14.05 10.82 -25.33
CA ASN A 21 -12.67 10.40 -25.58
C ASN A 21 -11.71 11.58 -25.52
N ALA A 22 -12.06 12.72 -26.15
CA ALA A 22 -11.26 13.94 -26.08
C ALA A 22 -11.12 14.46 -24.63
N LYS A 23 -12.22 14.49 -23.87
CA LYS A 23 -12.21 14.93 -22.47
C LYS A 23 -11.39 13.98 -21.58
N PHE A 24 -11.59 12.68 -21.76
CA PHE A 24 -10.86 11.65 -21.03
C PHE A 24 -9.37 11.72 -21.31
N GLN A 25 -8.94 11.85 -22.57
CA GLN A 25 -7.53 11.97 -22.93
C GLN A 25 -6.87 13.19 -22.28
N THR A 26 -7.51 14.36 -22.37
CA THR A 26 -6.99 15.58 -21.73
C THR A 26 -6.86 15.41 -20.22
N GLN A 27 -7.87 14.80 -19.58
CA GLN A 27 -7.82 14.54 -18.14
C GLN A 27 -6.79 13.47 -17.77
N ALA A 28 -6.68 12.41 -18.57
CA ALA A 28 -5.72 11.33 -18.34
C ALA A 28 -4.28 11.82 -18.42
N VAL A 29 -3.98 12.76 -19.32
CA VAL A 29 -2.67 13.43 -19.38
C VAL A 29 -2.50 14.40 -18.22
N ALA A 30 -3.50 15.24 -17.91
CA ALA A 30 -3.37 16.24 -16.86
C ALA A 30 -3.23 15.67 -15.44
N PHE A 31 -3.74 14.45 -15.21
CA PHE A 31 -3.70 13.75 -13.92
C PHE A 31 -2.77 12.54 -13.91
N ASP A 32 -1.93 12.38 -14.93
CA ASP A 32 -1.01 11.24 -15.08
C ASP A 32 -1.69 9.87 -14.85
N LEU A 33 -2.95 9.73 -15.31
CA LEU A 33 -3.74 8.52 -15.08
C LEU A 33 -3.14 7.28 -15.74
N TRP A 34 -2.34 7.48 -16.79
CA TRP A 34 -1.68 6.39 -17.51
C TRP A 34 -0.69 5.62 -16.65
N ASP A 35 -0.06 6.27 -15.66
CA ASP A 35 0.88 5.60 -14.73
C ASP A 35 0.17 4.58 -13.84
N TYR A 36 -1.15 4.72 -13.68
CA TYR A 36 -2.00 3.83 -12.90
C TYR A 36 -2.74 2.79 -13.75
N ILE A 37 -2.68 2.88 -15.08
CA ILE A 37 -3.31 1.95 -16.00
C ILE A 37 -2.24 1.03 -16.58
N ASN A 38 -2.06 -0.14 -15.98
CA ASN A 38 -1.20 -1.18 -16.55
C ASN A 38 -2.04 -2.16 -17.38
N PRO A 39 -1.97 -2.15 -18.73
CA PRO A 39 -2.78 -3.06 -19.55
C PRO A 39 -2.38 -4.54 -19.40
N LYS A 40 -1.19 -4.82 -18.87
CA LYS A 40 -0.71 -6.20 -18.62
C LYS A 40 -1.08 -6.72 -17.25
N ASP A 41 -1.48 -5.84 -16.34
CA ASP A 41 -1.80 -6.19 -14.96
C ASP A 41 -3.24 -5.79 -14.65
N ARG A 42 -4.06 -6.78 -14.27
CA ARG A 42 -5.46 -6.55 -13.90
C ARG A 42 -5.63 -6.27 -12.42
N VAL A 43 -4.56 -5.88 -11.72
CA VAL A 43 -4.65 -5.44 -10.33
C VAL A 43 -5.57 -4.23 -10.23
N ALA A 44 -6.58 -4.36 -9.37
CA ALA A 44 -7.51 -3.28 -9.10
C ALA A 44 -6.78 -2.09 -8.46
N TRP A 45 -6.98 -0.90 -9.02
CA TRP A 45 -6.50 0.35 -8.45
C TRP A 45 -7.58 1.01 -7.57
N PRO A 46 -7.22 1.61 -6.42
CA PRO A 46 -5.90 1.57 -5.79
C PRO A 46 -5.58 0.19 -5.22
N THR A 47 -4.29 -0.16 -5.16
CA THR A 47 -3.86 -1.45 -4.59
C THR A 47 -4.08 -1.46 -3.09
N GLN A 48 -4.70 -2.52 -2.58
CA GLN A 48 -4.83 -2.70 -1.14
C GLN A 48 -3.43 -2.84 -0.51
N PRO A 49 -3.08 -1.98 0.47
CA PRO A 49 -1.79 -2.08 1.14
C PRO A 49 -1.70 -3.38 1.93
N LYS A 50 -0.49 -3.95 1.99
CA LYS A 50 -0.22 -5.19 2.72
C LYS A 50 0.35 -4.86 4.09
N GLU A 51 -0.17 -5.55 5.10
CA GLU A 51 0.33 -5.45 6.47
C GLU A 51 1.77 -5.99 6.55
N PRO A 52 2.68 -5.32 7.29
CA PRO A 52 4.03 -5.84 7.48
C PRO A 52 3.99 -7.15 8.28
N SER A 53 4.67 -8.17 7.79
CA SER A 53 4.73 -9.48 8.43
C SER A 53 5.91 -9.56 9.39
N TYR A 54 5.69 -10.06 10.60
CA TYR A 54 6.75 -10.31 11.58
C TYR A 54 7.88 -11.19 11.04
N ALA A 55 7.57 -12.10 10.11
CA ALA A 55 8.55 -13.00 9.49
C ALA A 55 9.64 -12.29 8.68
N ASN A 56 9.40 -11.04 8.29
CA ASN A 56 10.34 -10.26 7.49
C ASN A 56 11.40 -9.54 8.34
N TYR A 57 11.34 -9.66 9.67
CA TYR A 57 12.22 -8.93 10.58
C TYR A 57 13.09 -9.90 11.39
N PRO A 58 14.34 -9.53 11.69
CA PRO A 58 15.28 -10.41 12.40
C PRO A 58 14.86 -10.67 13.85
N LYS A 59 14.87 -11.95 14.26
CA LYS A 59 14.56 -12.42 15.61
C LYS A 59 15.80 -12.40 16.50
N LYS A 60 15.63 -12.02 17.77
CA LYS A 60 16.66 -12.13 18.81
C LYS A 60 17.02 -13.58 19.07
N LEU A 61 18.31 -13.83 19.31
CA LEU A 61 18.78 -15.14 19.74
C LEU A 61 18.27 -15.49 21.15
N GLY A 62 17.51 -16.58 21.27
CA GLY A 62 17.07 -17.11 22.55
C GLY A 62 18.18 -17.84 23.31
N ARG A 63 18.09 -17.88 24.64
CA ARG A 63 19.03 -18.63 25.49
C ARG A 63 18.95 -20.13 25.14
N GLY A 64 19.98 -20.68 24.49
CA GLY A 64 20.05 -22.08 24.08
C GLY A 64 20.08 -22.33 22.56
N THR A 65 19.93 -21.29 21.73
CA THR A 65 20.07 -21.44 20.27
C THR A 65 21.55 -21.46 19.87
N ARG A 66 21.96 -22.49 19.10
CA ARG A 66 23.36 -22.72 18.68
C ARG A 66 23.73 -22.08 17.34
N THR A 67 22.74 -21.66 16.54
CA THR A 67 22.95 -21.06 15.23
C THR A 67 22.60 -19.59 15.31
N SER A 68 23.58 -18.72 15.13
CA SER A 68 23.40 -17.27 15.22
C SER A 68 24.25 -16.54 14.19
N SER A 69 23.71 -15.44 13.65
CA SER A 69 24.50 -14.35 13.07
C SER A 69 24.49 -13.15 14.02
N SER A 70 25.32 -12.13 13.78
CA SER A 70 25.21 -10.84 14.47
C SER A 70 24.79 -9.75 13.50
N ILE A 71 24.08 -8.75 14.02
CA ILE A 71 23.80 -7.48 13.36
C ILE A 71 24.40 -6.38 14.22
N THR A 72 25.10 -5.43 13.61
CA THR A 72 25.68 -4.28 14.32
C THR A 72 24.73 -3.10 14.27
N VAL A 73 24.42 -2.50 15.42
CA VAL A 73 23.52 -1.36 15.56
C VAL A 73 24.15 -0.36 16.52
N GLY A 74 24.40 0.87 16.08
CA GLY A 74 24.93 1.91 16.97
C GLY A 74 26.25 1.53 17.67
N GLY A 75 27.03 0.60 17.10
CA GLY A 75 28.27 0.09 17.69
C GLY A 75 28.12 -1.16 18.54
N GLU A 76 26.90 -1.64 18.79
CA GLU A 76 26.64 -2.87 19.54
C GLU A 76 26.25 -4.02 18.60
N GLU A 77 26.82 -5.21 18.84
CA GLU A 77 26.44 -6.43 18.12
C GLU A 77 25.28 -7.14 18.82
N GLU A 78 24.15 -7.28 18.13
CA GLU A 78 23.00 -8.04 18.61
C GLU A 78 22.93 -9.40 17.89
N PRO A 79 22.86 -10.52 18.63
CA PRO A 79 22.77 -11.85 18.03
C PRO A 79 21.36 -12.14 17.49
N VAL A 80 21.33 -12.73 16.29
CA VAL A 80 20.13 -13.02 15.51
C VAL A 80 19.92 -14.53 15.41
N ASP A 81 18.69 -14.99 15.62
CA ASP A 81 18.28 -16.38 15.34
C ASP A 81 17.92 -16.53 13.86
N LEU A 82 18.71 -17.32 13.11
CA LEU A 82 18.50 -17.55 11.68
C LEU A 82 17.45 -18.62 11.37
N ASN A 83 17.08 -19.45 12.36
CA ASN A 83 16.21 -20.60 12.14
C ASN A 83 14.75 -20.32 12.50
N LYS A 84 14.48 -19.15 13.11
CA LYS A 84 13.16 -18.80 13.63
C LYS A 84 12.79 -17.39 13.25
N THR A 85 11.53 -17.20 12.89
CA THR A 85 10.93 -15.88 12.74
C THR A 85 10.36 -15.38 14.07
N PRO A 86 10.31 -14.06 14.29
CA PRO A 86 9.57 -13.48 15.40
C PRO A 86 8.07 -13.78 15.25
N THR A 87 7.39 -14.02 16.37
CA THR A 87 5.92 -14.10 16.43
C THR A 87 5.28 -12.81 16.96
N ASN A 88 6.11 -11.94 17.54
CA ASN A 88 5.73 -10.64 18.10
C ASN A 88 6.93 -9.69 18.06
N THR A 89 6.69 -8.41 18.34
CA THR A 89 7.73 -7.36 18.31
C THR A 89 8.76 -7.48 19.44
N MET A 90 8.44 -8.16 20.54
CA MET A 90 9.38 -8.35 21.66
C MET A 90 10.51 -9.31 21.28
N GLU A 91 10.18 -10.33 20.47
CA GLU A 91 11.13 -11.31 19.93
C GLU A 91 12.04 -10.74 18.83
N MET A 92 11.73 -9.56 18.29
CA MET A 92 12.58 -8.91 17.28
C MET A 92 13.81 -8.29 17.91
N THR A 93 14.88 -8.27 17.11
CA THR A 93 16.06 -7.42 17.32
C THR A 93 15.66 -5.95 17.40
N GLN A 94 16.53 -5.09 17.92
CA GLN A 94 16.27 -3.68 18.01
C GLN A 94 16.05 -3.04 16.63
N ILE A 95 16.86 -3.41 15.63
CA ILE A 95 16.64 -2.97 14.23
C ILE A 95 15.34 -3.54 13.68
N GLY A 96 15.09 -4.84 13.87
CA GLY A 96 13.88 -5.48 13.36
C GLY A 96 12.62 -4.80 13.89
N ARG A 97 12.63 -4.43 15.17
CA ARG A 97 11.53 -3.72 15.81
C ARG A 97 11.37 -2.30 15.29
N SER A 98 12.45 -1.53 15.13
CA SER A 98 12.35 -0.15 14.61
C SER A 98 11.87 -0.13 13.15
N ALA A 99 12.39 -1.03 12.31
CA ALA A 99 11.95 -1.21 10.93
C ALA A 99 10.46 -1.62 10.87
N TYR A 100 10.03 -2.58 11.69
CA TYR A 100 8.62 -2.97 11.76
C TYR A 100 7.70 -1.79 12.13
N ILE A 101 8.09 -0.97 13.11
CA ILE A 101 7.30 0.20 13.52
C ILE A 101 7.21 1.22 12.38
N GLN A 102 8.30 1.46 11.66
CA GLN A 102 8.30 2.36 10.51
C GLN A 102 7.37 1.85 9.40
N ASP A 103 7.47 0.56 9.05
CA ASP A 103 6.63 -0.06 8.03
C ASP A 103 5.16 -0.11 8.46
N TRP A 104 4.89 -0.31 9.75
CA TRP A 104 3.54 -0.26 10.31
C TRP A 104 2.90 1.12 10.19
N ASN A 105 3.68 2.17 10.48
CA ASN A 105 3.21 3.55 10.32
C ASN A 105 2.89 3.86 8.84
N HIS A 106 3.76 3.42 7.93
CA HIS A 106 3.54 3.57 6.49
C HIS A 106 2.30 2.80 6.01
N TYR A 107 2.13 1.56 6.47
CA TYR A 107 0.94 0.75 6.20
C TYR A 107 -0.33 1.45 6.68
N THR A 108 -0.32 1.99 7.90
CA THR A 108 -1.49 2.68 8.50
C THR A 108 -1.89 3.88 7.66
N HIS A 109 -0.93 4.68 7.20
CA HIS A 109 -1.18 5.81 6.31
C HIS A 109 -1.83 5.37 5.00
N LYS A 110 -1.21 4.41 4.30
CA LYS A 110 -1.71 3.88 3.03
C LYS A 110 -3.08 3.21 3.16
N SER A 111 -3.32 2.54 4.29
CA SER A 111 -4.60 1.87 4.57
C SER A 111 -5.73 2.88 4.72
N ARG A 112 -5.45 4.02 5.35
CA ARG A 112 -6.39 5.14 5.42
C ARG A 112 -6.68 5.72 4.05
N GLU A 113 -5.66 6.03 3.26
CA GLU A 113 -5.83 6.55 1.89
C GLU A 113 -6.64 5.58 1.02
N TYR A 114 -6.30 4.29 1.06
CA TYR A 114 -7.03 3.23 0.35
C TYR A 114 -8.51 3.21 0.75
N THR A 115 -8.81 3.30 2.05
CA THR A 115 -10.18 3.30 2.56
C THR A 115 -10.96 4.54 2.11
N GLU A 116 -10.34 5.72 2.16
CA GLU A 116 -10.92 6.98 1.69
C GLU A 116 -11.20 6.91 0.17
N HIS A 117 -10.26 6.41 -0.62
CA HIS A 117 -10.46 6.19 -2.06
C HIS A 117 -11.63 5.24 -2.34
N ARG A 118 -11.69 4.09 -1.65
CA ARG A 118 -12.78 3.12 -1.82
C ARG A 118 -14.14 3.70 -1.45
N LYS A 119 -14.19 4.54 -0.41
CA LYS A 119 -15.42 5.26 -0.03
C LYS A 119 -15.85 6.24 -1.12
N ASN A 120 -14.92 7.03 -1.66
CA ASN A 120 -15.20 8.01 -2.71
C ASN A 120 -15.71 7.33 -3.99
N VAL A 121 -15.08 6.24 -4.41
CA VAL A 121 -15.53 5.44 -5.56
C VAL A 121 -16.94 4.90 -5.33
N LYS A 122 -17.22 4.37 -4.13
CA LYS A 122 -18.57 3.88 -3.80
C LYS A 122 -19.61 5.00 -3.88
N SER A 123 -19.32 6.18 -3.32
CA SER A 123 -20.23 7.33 -3.37
C SER A 123 -20.43 7.95 -4.75
N MET A 124 -19.57 7.63 -5.72
CA MET A 124 -19.76 8.04 -7.13
C MET A 124 -20.57 7.02 -7.93
N THR A 125 -20.76 5.82 -7.40
CA THR A 125 -21.48 4.73 -8.06
C THR A 125 -22.94 4.65 -7.60
N ASP A 126 -23.24 5.16 -6.40
CA ASP A 126 -24.60 5.33 -5.83
C ASP A 126 -25.23 6.67 -6.27
#